data_AF-A0A928PI10-F1
#
_entry.id   AF-A0A928PI10-F1
#
_cell.length_a   1.000
_cell.length_b   1.000
_cell.length_c   1.000
_cell.angle_alpha   90.00
_cell.angle_beta   90.00
_cell.angle_gamma   90.00
#
_symmetry.space_group_name_H-M   'P 1'
#
loop_
_entity.id
_entity.type
_entity.pdbx_description
1 polymer ?
#
loop_
_entity_poly.entity_id
_entity_poly.type
_entity_poly.pdbx_seq_one_letter_code
_entity_poly.pdbx_strand_id
1 'polypeptide(L)'
;MAEQKSLKQPKLFDKIDAKVEGREGLKTVWQAGKFSLFSVVAMLIQTTLQLILPFIFDRMTTPLPGWLSWIINPGTLSPEQQALYVVAGVVTWGYLLPFFLSNYAANIVTYILNKKYTFKSSAPRWHFVLYFILMTLVIVFSTWLQGVCFGWLGHFSIPEWLNRILVMAPAGLLQFIAFFVIQKILLPEDPALAKTVE
;
A
#
# COMPACT_ATOMS: atom_id res chain seq x y z
N MET A 1 -30.03 4.68 12.04
CA MET A 1 -29.11 3.75 12.73
C MET A 1 -29.00 2.51 11.86
N ALA A 2 -27.95 2.38 11.05
CA ALA A 2 -27.73 1.19 10.24
C ALA A 2 -26.98 0.17 11.11
N GLU A 3 -27.64 -0.95 11.37
CA GLU A 3 -27.11 -2.11 12.08
C GLU A 3 -25.82 -2.57 11.39
N GLN A 4 -24.70 -2.28 12.02
CA GLN A 4 -23.38 -2.65 11.54
C GLN A 4 -23.26 -4.17 11.71
N LYS A 5 -23.68 -4.93 10.70
CA LYS A 5 -23.62 -6.39 10.68
C LYS A 5 -22.19 -6.79 11.03
N SER A 6 -21.97 -7.20 12.27
CA SER A 6 -20.65 -7.48 12.80
C SER A 6 -20.13 -8.72 12.07
N LEU A 7 -19.31 -8.53 11.03
CA LEU A 7 -18.52 -9.62 10.48
C LEU A 7 -17.75 -10.24 11.67
N LYS A 8 -18.18 -11.43 12.08
CA LYS A 8 -17.62 -12.18 13.21
C LYS A 8 -16.16 -12.46 12.89
N GLN A 9 -15.26 -12.18 13.84
CA GLN A 9 -13.86 -12.52 13.68
C GLN A 9 -13.70 -14.03 13.49
N PRO A 10 -12.71 -14.49 12.72
CA PRO A 10 -12.33 -15.88 12.71
C PRO A 10 -11.97 -16.29 14.14
N LYS A 11 -12.60 -17.35 14.67
CA LYS A 11 -12.35 -17.88 16.02
C LYS A 11 -10.86 -18.15 16.34
N LEU A 12 -10.02 -18.27 15.31
CA LEU A 12 -8.58 -18.42 15.42
C LEU A 12 -7.88 -17.15 15.93
N PHE A 13 -8.31 -15.96 15.49
CA PHE A 13 -7.70 -14.70 15.90
C PHE A 13 -7.93 -14.42 17.38
N ASP A 14 -9.15 -14.65 17.87
CA ASP A 14 -9.50 -14.47 19.27
C ASP A 14 -8.66 -15.36 20.20
N LYS A 15 -8.46 -16.64 19.82
CA LYS A 15 -7.65 -17.59 20.59
C LYS A 15 -6.17 -17.19 20.70
N ILE A 16 -5.61 -16.58 19.65
CA ILE A 16 -4.20 -16.17 19.64
C ILE A 16 -4.04 -14.81 20.32
N ASP A 17 -4.99 -13.89 20.13
CA ASP A 17 -5.02 -12.59 20.82
C ASP A 17 -4.98 -12.78 22.34
N ALA A 18 -5.79 -13.70 22.90
CA ALA A 18 -5.78 -14.02 24.33
C ALA A 18 -4.44 -14.62 24.81
N LYS A 19 -3.72 -15.36 23.96
CA LYS A 19 -2.41 -15.95 24.30
C LYS A 19 -1.26 -14.95 24.31
N VAL A 20 -1.39 -13.84 23.57
CA VAL A 20 -0.35 -12.80 23.48
C VAL A 20 -0.65 -11.58 24.36
N GLU A 21 -1.78 -11.58 25.06
CA GLU A 21 -2.15 -10.54 26.02
C GLU A 21 -1.10 -10.45 27.14
N GLY A 22 -0.72 -9.22 27.51
CA GLY A 22 0.37 -8.96 28.47
C GLY A 22 1.79 -9.18 27.95
N ARG A 23 1.98 -9.63 26.69
CA ARG A 23 3.31 -9.87 26.09
C ARG A 23 3.54 -8.95 24.89
N GLU A 24 4.02 -7.73 25.17
CA GLU A 24 4.09 -6.63 24.19
C GLU A 24 4.87 -6.96 22.90
N GLY A 25 5.99 -7.68 23.03
CA GLY A 25 6.79 -8.14 21.90
C GLY A 25 6.06 -9.17 21.02
N LEU A 26 5.44 -10.18 21.64
CA LEU A 26 4.66 -11.20 20.91
C LEU A 26 3.40 -10.60 20.28
N LYS A 27 2.77 -9.65 20.96
CA LYS A 27 1.63 -8.90 20.45
C LYS A 27 1.98 -8.12 19.18
N THR A 28 3.14 -7.45 19.18
CA THR A 28 3.63 -6.74 17.99
C THR A 28 3.91 -7.68 16.82
N VAL A 29 4.54 -8.82 17.08
CA VAL A 29 4.79 -9.85 16.05
C VAL A 29 3.48 -10.41 15.50
N TRP A 30 2.50 -10.66 16.37
CA TRP A 30 1.18 -11.12 15.94
C TRP A 30 0.42 -10.07 15.12
N GLN A 31 0.49 -8.80 15.52
CA GLN A 31 -0.06 -7.68 14.74
C GLN A 31 0.61 -7.59 13.37
N ALA A 32 1.93 -7.73 13.30
CA ALA A 32 2.65 -7.78 12.03
C ALA A 32 2.18 -8.97 11.16
N GLY A 33 1.95 -10.15 11.76
CA GLY A 33 1.38 -11.31 11.07
C GLY A 33 -0.01 -11.04 10.48
N LYS A 34 -0.93 -10.46 11.26
CA LYS A 34 -2.27 -10.06 10.78
C LYS A 34 -2.17 -8.98 9.69
N PHE A 35 -1.28 -8.02 9.87
CA PHE A 35 -1.04 -6.96 8.88
C PHE A 35 -0.51 -7.53 7.56
N SER A 36 0.42 -8.49 7.60
CA SER A 36 0.91 -9.21 6.42
C SER A 36 -0.22 -9.92 5.68
N LEU A 37 -1.11 -10.61 6.41
CA LEU A 37 -2.27 -11.28 5.81
C LEU A 37 -3.18 -10.30 5.06
N PHE A 38 -3.50 -9.15 5.67
CA PHE A 38 -4.30 -8.12 4.99
C PHE A 38 -3.54 -7.39 3.89
N SER A 39 -2.21 -7.40 3.92
CA SER A 39 -1.39 -6.89 2.82
C SER A 39 -1.46 -7.78 1.59
N VAL A 40 -1.64 -9.11 1.75
CA VAL A 40 -1.96 -10.00 0.62
C VAL A 40 -3.30 -9.63 -0.01
N VAL A 41 -4.31 -9.30 0.80
CA VAL A 41 -5.61 -8.80 0.28
C VAL A 41 -5.41 -7.49 -0.50
N ALA A 42 -4.60 -6.57 0.04
CA ALA A 42 -4.25 -5.33 -0.64
C ALA A 42 -3.59 -5.61 -2.00
N MET A 43 -2.62 -6.53 -2.03
CA MET A 43 -1.93 -6.95 -3.26
C MET A 43 -2.92 -7.45 -4.30
N LEU A 44 -3.88 -8.30 -3.92
CA LEU A 44 -4.90 -8.80 -4.84
C LEU A 44 -5.77 -7.66 -5.39
N ILE A 45 -6.28 -6.77 -4.53
CA ILE A 45 -7.10 -5.62 -4.95
C ILE A 45 -6.30 -4.72 -5.90
N GLN A 46 -5.08 -4.38 -5.52
CA GLN A 46 -4.20 -3.52 -6.29
C GLN A 46 -3.93 -4.12 -7.67
N THR A 47 -3.49 -5.38 -7.73
CA THR A 47 -3.20 -6.06 -9.00
C THR A 47 -4.44 -6.17 -9.88
N THR A 48 -5.59 -6.55 -9.32
CA THR A 48 -6.84 -6.61 -10.08
C THR A 48 -7.22 -5.24 -10.65
N LEU A 49 -7.12 -4.17 -9.85
CA LEU A 49 -7.40 -2.81 -10.34
C LEU A 49 -6.36 -2.35 -11.37
N GLN A 50 -5.09 -2.70 -11.22
CA GLN A 50 -4.06 -2.40 -12.21
C GLN A 50 -4.29 -3.11 -13.55
N LEU A 51 -4.99 -4.25 -13.56
CA LEU A 51 -5.38 -4.93 -14.79
C LEU A 51 -6.65 -4.32 -15.41
N ILE A 52 -7.58 -3.81 -14.60
CA ILE A 52 -8.88 -3.33 -15.07
C ILE A 52 -8.85 -1.86 -15.47
N LEU A 53 -8.20 -1.01 -14.68
CA LEU A 53 -8.19 0.44 -14.88
C LEU A 53 -7.57 0.87 -16.23
N PRO A 54 -6.52 0.22 -16.77
CA PRO A 54 -6.01 0.48 -18.12
C PRO A 54 -7.10 0.46 -19.21
N PHE A 55 -8.09 -0.44 -19.16
CA PHE A 55 -9.18 -0.46 -20.15
C PHE A 55 -9.96 0.85 -20.25
N ILE A 56 -9.95 1.66 -19.19
CA ILE A 56 -10.60 2.97 -19.14
C ILE A 56 -9.60 4.09 -19.47
N PHE A 57 -8.34 3.94 -19.05
CA PHE A 57 -7.37 5.02 -18.97
C PHE A 57 -6.27 5.01 -20.04
N ASP A 58 -6.09 3.92 -20.79
CA ASP A 58 -5.03 3.78 -21.82
C ASP A 58 -5.13 4.80 -22.95
N ARG A 59 -6.33 5.36 -23.15
CA ARG A 59 -6.57 6.41 -24.15
C ARG A 59 -6.12 7.78 -23.67
N MET A 60 -5.76 7.95 -22.40
CA MET A 60 -5.26 9.21 -21.85
C MET A 60 -3.77 9.38 -22.11
N THR A 61 -3.44 9.89 -23.28
CA THR A 61 -2.07 10.18 -23.72
C THR A 61 -1.57 11.55 -23.29
N THR A 62 -2.34 12.29 -22.47
CA THR A 62 -1.91 13.59 -21.95
C THR A 62 -0.69 13.42 -21.04
N PRO A 63 0.46 14.04 -21.35
CA PRO A 63 1.66 13.94 -20.53
C PRO A 63 1.46 14.63 -19.17
N LEU A 64 2.19 14.16 -18.17
CA LEU A 64 2.20 14.82 -16.87
C LEU A 64 2.78 16.23 -16.96
N PRO A 65 2.25 17.20 -16.17
CA PRO A 65 2.90 18.49 -16.00
C PRO A 65 4.35 18.31 -15.52
N GLY A 66 5.25 19.20 -15.93
CA GLY A 66 6.68 19.09 -15.60
C GLY A 66 6.99 19.05 -14.09
N TRP A 67 6.15 19.66 -13.25
CA TRP A 67 6.30 19.59 -11.79
C TRP A 67 5.93 18.23 -11.18
N LEU A 68 5.30 17.33 -11.94
CA LEU A 68 4.96 15.95 -11.54
C LEU A 68 5.83 14.90 -12.24
N SER A 69 6.52 15.25 -13.33
CA SER A 69 7.26 14.29 -14.15
C SER A 69 8.42 13.62 -13.39
N TRP A 70 8.88 14.20 -12.29
CA TRP A 70 9.94 13.63 -11.45
C TRP A 70 9.48 12.42 -10.60
N ILE A 71 8.16 12.23 -10.40
CA ILE A 71 7.65 11.16 -9.53
C ILE A 71 7.91 9.78 -10.14
N ILE A 72 7.80 9.66 -11.47
CA ILE A 72 7.98 8.40 -12.18
C ILE A 72 9.09 8.57 -13.20
N ASN A 73 10.15 7.79 -13.02
CA ASN A 73 11.18 7.66 -14.04
C ASN A 73 10.63 6.77 -15.18
N PRO A 74 10.54 7.25 -16.44
CA PRO A 74 10.05 6.45 -17.57
C PRO A 74 10.82 5.13 -17.76
N GLY A 75 12.10 5.09 -17.39
CA GLY A 75 12.93 3.90 -17.50
C GLY A 75 12.47 2.74 -16.62
N THR A 76 11.68 2.98 -15.57
CA THR A 76 11.13 1.91 -14.73
C THR A 76 9.95 1.20 -15.37
N LEU A 77 9.35 1.74 -16.45
CA LEU A 77 8.26 1.09 -17.19
C LEU A 77 8.83 0.06 -18.17
N SER A 78 8.12 -1.05 -18.40
CA SER A 78 8.53 -2.02 -19.42
C SER A 78 8.53 -1.37 -20.82
N PRO A 79 9.25 -1.93 -21.82
CA PRO A 79 9.24 -1.38 -23.18
C PRO A 79 7.83 -1.20 -23.75
N GLU A 80 6.93 -2.16 -23.50
CA GLU A 80 5.52 -2.09 -23.90
C GLU A 80 4.78 -0.92 -23.22
N GLN A 81 5.01 -0.74 -21.92
CA GLN A 81 4.43 0.37 -21.16
C GLN A 81 5.01 1.71 -21.60
N GLN A 82 6.29 1.79 -21.95
CA GLN A 82 6.90 3.01 -22.46
C GLN A 82 6.25 3.42 -23.79
N ALA A 83 6.03 2.46 -24.70
CA ALA A 83 5.41 2.72 -25.98
C ALA A 83 3.97 3.26 -25.85
N LEU A 84 3.23 2.83 -24.82
CA LEU A 84 1.84 3.24 -24.58
C LEU A 84 1.72 4.53 -23.75
N TYR A 85 2.57 4.69 -22.74
CA TYR A 85 2.35 5.68 -21.69
C TYR A 85 3.40 6.77 -21.63
N VAL A 86 4.41 6.78 -22.49
CA VAL A 86 5.45 7.81 -22.51
C VAL A 86 5.31 8.65 -23.78
N VAL A 87 5.04 9.93 -23.62
CA VAL A 87 4.94 10.90 -24.71
C VAL A 87 6.01 11.96 -24.50
N ALA A 88 6.86 12.16 -25.51
CA ALA A 88 7.99 13.11 -25.44
C ALA A 88 8.90 12.93 -24.21
N GLY A 89 9.12 11.67 -23.81
CA GLY A 89 9.95 11.33 -22.64
C GLY A 89 9.28 11.54 -21.29
N VAL A 90 7.98 11.85 -21.26
CA VAL A 90 7.20 12.07 -20.02
C VAL A 90 6.10 11.03 -19.92
N VAL A 91 5.96 10.44 -18.72
CA VAL A 91 4.85 9.52 -18.41
C VAL A 91 3.52 10.27 -18.49
N THR A 92 2.48 9.60 -18.95
CA THR A 92 1.14 10.16 -19.13
C THR A 92 0.23 9.93 -17.92
N TRP A 93 -0.86 10.70 -17.86
CA TRP A 93 -1.94 10.46 -16.89
C TRP A 93 -2.57 9.07 -17.05
N GLY A 94 -2.53 8.48 -18.25
CA GLY A 94 -3.01 7.12 -18.53
C GLY A 94 -2.31 6.04 -17.72
N TYR A 95 -1.04 6.22 -17.35
CA TYR A 95 -0.34 5.32 -16.43
C TYR A 95 -0.50 5.74 -14.96
N LEU A 96 -0.35 7.04 -14.69
CA LEU A 96 -0.33 7.58 -13.33
C LEU A 96 -1.64 7.29 -12.59
N LEU A 97 -2.79 7.49 -13.25
CA LEU A 97 -4.11 7.34 -12.61
C LEU A 97 -4.41 5.88 -12.21
N PRO A 98 -4.33 4.88 -13.10
CA PRO A 98 -4.45 3.47 -12.70
C PRO A 98 -3.51 3.08 -11.56
N PHE A 99 -2.26 3.55 -11.61
CA PHE A 99 -1.27 3.26 -10.60
C PHE A 99 -1.68 3.82 -9.23
N PHE A 100 -2.00 5.11 -9.13
CA PHE A 100 -2.37 5.72 -7.86
C PHE A 100 -3.73 5.23 -7.34
N LEU A 101 -4.73 5.10 -8.21
CA LEU A 101 -6.08 4.65 -7.82
C LEU A 101 -6.06 3.22 -7.27
N SER A 102 -5.32 2.32 -7.90
CA SER A 102 -5.18 0.93 -7.43
C SER A 102 -4.47 0.87 -6.07
N ASN A 103 -3.38 1.62 -5.90
CA ASN A 103 -2.68 1.73 -4.61
C ASN A 103 -3.60 2.31 -3.52
N TYR A 104 -4.33 3.39 -3.80
CA TYR A 104 -5.22 4.02 -2.83
C TYR A 104 -6.37 3.10 -2.42
N ALA A 105 -7.04 2.47 -3.38
CA ALA A 105 -8.14 1.56 -3.09
C ALA A 105 -7.68 0.40 -2.19
N ALA A 106 -6.55 -0.23 -2.54
CA ALA A 106 -5.98 -1.32 -1.75
C ALA A 106 -5.63 -0.88 -0.31
N ASN A 107 -4.94 0.24 -0.16
CA ASN A 107 -4.49 0.72 1.15
C ASN A 107 -5.63 1.26 2.03
N ILE A 108 -6.71 1.77 1.44
CA ILE A 108 -7.93 2.16 2.16
C ILE A 108 -8.65 0.92 2.70
N VAL A 109 -8.83 -0.12 1.87
CA VAL A 109 -9.46 -1.37 2.32
C VAL A 109 -8.64 -2.00 3.43
N THR A 110 -7.32 -2.08 3.27
CA THR A 110 -6.42 -2.64 4.29
C THR A 110 -6.42 -1.81 5.58
N TYR A 111 -6.52 -0.48 5.52
CA TYR A 111 -6.71 0.35 6.71
C TYR A 111 -8.00 -0.02 7.46
N ILE A 112 -9.11 -0.22 6.75
CA ILE A 112 -10.39 -0.60 7.38
C ILE A 112 -10.28 -1.98 8.04
N LEU A 113 -9.66 -2.94 7.37
CA LEU A 113 -9.44 -4.29 7.90
C LEU A 113 -8.49 -4.26 9.12
N ASN A 114 -7.39 -3.54 9.05
CA ASN A 114 -6.41 -3.44 10.13
C ASN A 114 -6.98 -2.70 11.34
N LYS A 115 -7.73 -1.62 11.14
CA LYS A 115 -8.42 -0.93 12.24
C LYS A 115 -9.33 -1.87 13.01
N LYS A 116 -10.06 -2.74 12.30
CA LYS A 116 -11.02 -3.65 12.91
C LYS A 116 -10.39 -4.92 13.51
N TYR A 117 -9.46 -5.55 12.82
CA TYR A 117 -8.97 -6.90 13.14
C TYR A 117 -7.55 -6.94 13.68
N THR A 118 -6.67 -6.04 13.22
CA THR A 118 -5.26 -6.02 13.63
C THR A 118 -5.05 -5.21 14.91
N PHE A 119 -5.51 -3.97 14.91
CA PHE A 119 -5.28 -3.00 15.99
C PHE A 119 -6.48 -2.82 16.93
N LYS A 120 -7.67 -3.34 16.59
CA LYS A 120 -8.91 -3.22 17.38
C LYS A 120 -9.12 -1.79 17.90
N SER A 121 -9.04 -0.82 17.00
CA SER A 121 -8.99 0.59 17.34
C SER A 121 -10.33 1.29 17.09
N SER A 122 -10.80 2.07 18.06
CA SER A 122 -11.95 2.98 17.94
C SER A 122 -11.56 4.38 17.46
N ALA A 123 -10.35 4.55 16.89
CA ALA A 123 -9.80 5.84 16.51
C ALA A 123 -10.80 6.75 15.75
N PRO A 124 -10.86 8.06 16.06
CA PRO A 124 -11.72 9.02 15.38
C PRO A 124 -11.50 9.07 13.86
N ARG A 125 -12.51 9.51 13.11
CA ARG A 125 -12.45 9.61 11.64
C ARG A 125 -11.29 10.47 11.13
N TRP A 126 -10.85 11.48 11.88
CA TRP A 126 -9.70 12.32 11.52
C TRP A 126 -8.38 11.54 11.36
N HIS A 127 -8.20 10.41 12.06
CA HIS A 127 -7.02 9.56 11.86
C HIS A 127 -6.96 8.96 10.46
N PHE A 128 -8.12 8.77 9.81
CA PHE A 128 -8.15 8.35 8.40
C PHE A 128 -7.66 9.46 7.47
N VAL A 129 -7.98 10.73 7.75
CA VAL A 129 -7.48 11.87 6.96
C VAL A 129 -5.96 11.95 7.06
N LEU A 130 -5.43 11.85 8.29
CA LEU A 130 -3.98 11.83 8.52
C LEU A 130 -3.32 10.62 7.84
N TYR A 131 -3.92 9.44 7.95
CA TYR A 131 -3.48 8.25 7.24
C TYR A 131 -3.46 8.46 5.72
N PHE A 132 -4.48 9.10 5.16
CA PHE A 132 -4.58 9.34 3.72
C PHE A 132 -3.46 10.25 3.20
N ILE A 133 -3.13 11.29 3.96
CA ILE A 133 -2.00 12.20 3.67
C ILE A 133 -0.68 11.42 3.72
N LEU A 134 -0.43 10.71 4.82
CA LEU A 134 0.80 9.93 4.99
C LEU A 134 0.92 8.81 3.95
N MET A 135 -0.20 8.17 3.60
CA MET A 135 -0.26 7.17 2.55
C MET A 135 0.16 7.74 1.20
N THR A 136 -0.33 8.93 0.86
CA THR A 136 0.07 9.61 -0.38
C THR A 136 1.56 9.92 -0.38
N LEU A 137 2.09 10.46 0.72
CA LEU A 137 3.51 10.76 0.85
C LEU A 137 4.37 9.51 0.70
N VAL A 138 3.98 8.40 1.35
CA VAL A 138 4.69 7.12 1.25
C VAL A 138 4.65 6.58 -0.17
N ILE A 139 3.49 6.58 -0.84
CA ILE A 139 3.39 6.07 -2.22
C ILE A 139 4.24 6.91 -3.19
N VAL A 140 4.15 8.25 -3.11
CA VAL A 140 4.94 9.15 -3.95
C VAL A 140 6.44 8.95 -3.69
N PHE A 141 6.85 8.94 -2.42
CA PHE A 141 8.24 8.74 -2.03
C PHE A 141 8.77 7.38 -2.50
N SER A 142 8.03 6.29 -2.28
CA SER A 142 8.43 4.95 -2.71
C SER A 142 8.53 4.84 -4.23
N THR A 143 7.64 5.51 -4.98
CA THR A 143 7.67 5.50 -6.45
C THR A 143 8.89 6.26 -6.98
N TRP A 144 9.15 7.44 -6.41
CA TRP A 144 10.35 8.21 -6.75
C TRP A 144 11.64 7.46 -6.39
N LEU A 145 11.71 6.88 -5.19
CA LEU A 145 12.85 6.11 -4.72
C LEU A 145 13.14 4.92 -5.65
N GLN A 146 12.11 4.23 -6.12
CA GLN A 146 12.27 3.18 -7.14
C GLN A 146 12.91 3.73 -8.41
N GLY A 147 12.46 4.89 -8.90
CA GLY A 147 13.05 5.55 -10.07
C GLY A 147 14.53 5.90 -9.90
N VAL A 148 14.91 6.38 -8.72
CA VAL A 148 16.31 6.70 -8.38
C VAL A 148 17.15 5.43 -8.30
N CYS A 149 16.69 4.41 -7.58
CA CYS A 149 17.39 3.15 -7.43
C CYS A 149 17.57 2.42 -8.77
N PHE A 150 16.55 2.45 -9.64
CA PHE A 150 16.61 1.85 -10.97
C PHE A 150 17.67 2.48 -11.85
N GLY A 151 17.73 3.82 -11.86
CA GLY A 151 18.76 4.57 -12.58
C GLY A 151 20.15 4.26 -12.03
N TRP A 152 20.31 4.26 -10.70
CA TRP A 152 21.59 3.98 -10.04
C TRP A 152 22.10 2.56 -10.32
N LEU A 153 21.23 1.55 -10.24
CA LEU A 153 21.58 0.16 -10.52
C LEU A 153 21.89 -0.09 -12.01
N GLY A 154 21.35 0.74 -12.90
CA GLY A 154 21.66 0.71 -14.34
C GLY A 154 23.14 0.93 -14.65
N HIS A 155 23.92 1.54 -13.75
CA HIS A 155 25.37 1.73 -13.92
C HIS A 155 26.18 0.44 -13.77
N PHE A 156 25.62 -0.64 -13.21
CA PHE A 156 26.33 -1.89 -12.95
C PHE A 156 26.17 -2.93 -14.07
N SER A 157 25.63 -2.55 -15.23
CA SER A 157 25.40 -3.45 -16.39
C SER A 157 24.66 -4.75 -16.05
N ILE A 158 23.81 -4.71 -15.03
CA ILE A 158 22.98 -5.85 -14.64
C ILE A 158 21.81 -6.03 -15.62
N PRO A 159 21.32 -7.26 -15.86
CA PRO A 159 20.14 -7.48 -16.68
C PRO A 159 18.93 -6.68 -16.17
N GLU A 160 18.15 -6.12 -17.08
CA GLU A 160 17.04 -5.22 -16.74
C GLU A 160 16.00 -5.88 -15.82
N TRP A 161 15.65 -7.14 -16.08
CA TRP A 161 14.71 -7.90 -15.25
C TRP A 161 15.20 -8.03 -13.80
N LEU A 162 16.51 -8.17 -13.60
CA LEU A 162 17.13 -8.27 -12.28
C LEU A 162 17.13 -6.90 -11.60
N ASN A 163 17.45 -5.83 -12.34
CA ASN A 163 17.35 -4.45 -11.85
C ASN A 163 15.92 -4.16 -11.33
N ARG A 164 14.89 -4.51 -12.11
CA ARG A 164 13.48 -4.34 -11.72
C ARG A 164 13.18 -5.06 -10.39
N ILE A 165 13.58 -6.31 -10.22
CA ILE A 165 13.36 -7.06 -8.98
C ILE A 165 14.10 -6.42 -7.79
N LEU A 166 15.36 -6.06 -7.98
CA LEU A 166 16.21 -5.47 -6.94
C LEU A 166 15.72 -4.10 -6.47
N VAL A 167 14.97 -3.39 -7.31
CA VAL A 167 14.35 -2.10 -6.96
C VAL A 167 12.97 -2.29 -6.33
N MET A 168 12.13 -3.13 -6.94
CA MET A 168 10.74 -3.29 -6.53
C MET A 168 10.61 -3.98 -5.16
N ALA A 169 11.42 -5.01 -4.90
CA ALA A 169 11.29 -5.78 -3.66
C ALA A 169 11.68 -4.95 -2.40
N PRO A 170 12.83 -4.24 -2.35
CA PRO A 170 13.17 -3.41 -1.20
C PRO A 170 12.24 -2.20 -1.05
N ALA A 171 11.84 -1.55 -2.14
CA ALA A 171 10.90 -0.42 -2.06
C ALA A 171 9.52 -0.86 -1.57
N GLY A 172 9.03 -2.01 -2.04
CA GLY A 172 7.80 -2.61 -1.54
C GLY A 172 7.88 -2.98 -0.06
N LEU A 173 9.02 -3.52 0.39
CA LEU A 173 9.26 -3.82 1.80
C LEU A 173 9.31 -2.55 2.67
N LEU A 174 10.00 -1.50 2.22
CA LEU A 174 10.03 -0.21 2.90
C LEU A 174 8.63 0.40 3.02
N GLN A 175 7.85 0.36 1.95
CA GLN A 175 6.46 0.81 1.93
C GLN A 175 5.59 -0.01 2.90
N PHE A 176 5.75 -1.33 2.93
CA PHE A 176 5.06 -2.21 3.86
C PHE A 176 5.38 -1.86 5.33
N ILE A 177 6.67 -1.70 5.65
CA ILE A 177 7.12 -1.33 7.00
C ILE A 177 6.57 0.05 7.38
N ALA A 178 6.64 1.03 6.48
CA ALA A 178 6.12 2.37 6.70
C ALA A 178 4.63 2.33 7.02
N PHE A 179 3.83 1.60 6.23
CA PHE A 179 2.40 1.47 6.50
C PHE A 179 2.09 0.78 7.82
N PHE A 180 2.85 -0.27 8.17
CA PHE A 180 2.68 -0.94 9.46
C PHE A 180 2.92 0.03 10.62
N VAL A 181 4.02 0.78 10.59
CA VAL A 181 4.37 1.76 11.63
C VAL A 181 3.34 2.88 11.69
N ILE A 182 2.97 3.48 10.56
CA ILE A 182 1.97 4.54 10.49
C ILE A 182 0.64 4.07 11.07
N GLN A 183 0.15 2.92 10.63
CA GLN A 183 -1.14 2.40 11.12
C GLN A 183 -1.07 2.02 12.60
N LYS A 184 0.04 1.45 13.07
CA LYS A 184 0.22 1.14 14.49
C LYS A 184 0.18 2.39 15.37
N ILE A 185 0.76 3.50 14.91
CA ILE A 185 0.76 4.78 15.63
C ILE A 185 -0.63 5.44 15.57
N LEU A 186 -1.27 5.43 14.39
CA LEU A 186 -2.56 6.10 14.18
C LEU A 186 -3.77 5.32 14.71
N LEU A 187 -3.62 4.03 14.98
CA LEU A 187 -4.69 3.15 15.44
C LEU A 187 -4.35 2.63 16.83
N PRO A 188 -4.41 3.48 17.88
CA PRO A 188 -4.24 3.02 19.24
C PRO A 188 -5.33 2.01 19.57
N GLU A 189 -4.93 0.94 20.26
CA GLU A 189 -5.85 -0.13 20.65
C GLU A 189 -6.84 0.38 21.70
N ASP A 190 -8.12 0.02 21.53
CA ASP A 190 -9.15 0.39 22.50
C ASP A 190 -9.29 -0.72 23.55
N PRO A 191 -9.04 -0.45 24.84
CA PRO A 191 -9.21 -1.43 25.92
C PRO A 191 -10.62 -2.00 26.01
N ALA A 192 -11.65 -1.25 25.60
CA ALA A 192 -13.04 -1.72 25.60
C ALA A 192 -13.30 -2.75 24.50
N LEU A 193 -12.68 -2.59 23.33
CA LEU A 193 -12.77 -3.55 22.20
C LEU A 193 -11.83 -4.75 22.37
N ALA A 194 -10.80 -4.62 23.21
CA ALA A 194 -9.94 -5.73 23.59
C ALA A 194 -10.64 -6.70 24.56
N LYS A 195 -11.51 -6.18 25.45
CA LYS A 195 -12.18 -6.95 26.51
C LYS A 195 -13.53 -7.59 26.14
N THR A 196 -14.16 -7.23 25.03
CA THR A 196 -15.44 -7.83 24.59
C THR A 196 -15.31 -9.26 24.04
N VAL A 197 -14.36 -10.05 24.57
CA VAL A 197 -14.08 -11.44 24.17
C VAL A 197 -14.39 -12.43 25.32
N GLU A 198 -14.99 -11.98 26.42
CA GLU A 198 -15.65 -12.88 27.40
C GLU A 198 -17.00 -13.40 26.89
#